data_AF-A0A2U2S981-F1
#
_entry.id   AF-A0A2U2S981-F1
#
_cell.length_a   1.000
_cell.length_b   1.000
_cell.length_c   1.000
_cell.angle_alpha   90.00
_cell.angle_beta   90.00
_cell.angle_gamma   90.00
#
_symmetry.space_group_name_H-M   'P 1'
#
loop_
_entity.id
_entity.type
_entity.pdbx_description
1 polymer ?
#
loop_
_entity_poly.entity_id
_entity_poly.type
_entity_poly.pdbx_seq_one_letter_code
_entity_poly.pdbx_strand_id
1 'polypeptide(L)'
;MRANRQIRLRYITFIMILLCISCAQKANNPSQLNGTFPLHPSFEAFYEQLGGIQRLGPAISPVIEQGDKRYQYTTAVLLEYDRKTAQVQLSPLGREFGFPPISDSADPIGNPRTPKIYPLFEKVYLEMGGIEVLGPPLSEVRYNERFGRYEQYFERAGFYLLQGDATQTVYLLSYGAWKCGQSCPLQAPNNSRIDLPKVKAEPMAAFVNRYGVDFTGFALSEPYLTSDGLVEQVYENLVLTFNPEHPEQVDLRPLPKLLGIASDEPEAPQSLLAYEWVPVDQDRGFLVPLRFWEYLQAHGGLELSGPPQTKVHNLSEGRQRQCFVKFCIEDQIDLYGNRVVRLSRLGEEYRKQKMPTAGEAMQPLEMSQITLHAWESQPIVAPDREQEIGVTIYSGNQPVNGISPELILTYPGGREESFILPPTNAEGTTQLKLSPIQAENGTLIPYRVCVRNQQEQRFCIRDSFLIWKTDELTRQNVQYLPAIFNWLEKTYRIFLPFLSR
;
A
#
# COMPACT_ATOMS: atom_id res chain seq x y z
N MET A 1 56.45 16.05 -57.81
CA MET A 1 56.43 15.33 -56.52
C MET A 1 55.72 16.07 -55.36
N ARG A 2 54.77 17.00 -55.60
CA ARG A 2 53.97 17.64 -54.53
C ARG A 2 52.50 17.16 -54.45
N ALA A 3 51.93 16.68 -55.56
CA ALA A 3 50.55 16.19 -55.62
C ALA A 3 50.30 14.90 -54.83
N ASN A 4 51.34 14.05 -54.67
CA ASN A 4 51.19 12.75 -54.01
C ASN A 4 51.16 12.82 -52.47
N ARG A 5 51.56 13.96 -51.89
CA ARG A 5 51.54 14.19 -50.43
C ARG A 5 50.16 14.62 -49.93
N GLN A 6 49.43 15.42 -50.72
CA GLN A 6 48.07 15.85 -50.35
C GLN A 6 47.04 14.73 -50.46
N ILE A 7 47.19 13.82 -51.43
CA ILE A 7 46.31 12.64 -51.55
C ILE A 7 46.54 11.69 -50.36
N ARG A 8 47.80 11.41 -49.99
CA ARG A 8 48.12 10.61 -48.80
C ARG A 8 47.63 11.26 -47.51
N LEU A 9 47.72 12.59 -47.39
CA LEU A 9 47.21 13.30 -46.22
C LEU A 9 45.69 13.18 -46.12
N ARG A 10 44.95 13.32 -47.23
CA ARG A 10 43.49 13.15 -47.26
C ARG A 10 43.04 11.74 -46.90
N TYR A 11 43.74 10.70 -47.36
CA TYR A 11 43.43 9.31 -46.97
C TYR A 11 43.73 9.05 -45.50
N ILE A 12 44.82 9.61 -44.94
CA ILE A 12 45.12 9.48 -43.51
C ILE A 12 44.07 10.21 -42.65
N THR A 13 43.60 11.39 -43.09
CA THR A 13 42.52 12.11 -42.37
C THR A 13 41.20 11.36 -42.46
N PHE A 14 40.87 10.75 -43.60
CA PHE A 14 39.65 9.95 -43.76
C PHE A 14 39.67 8.67 -42.92
N ILE A 15 40.82 8.00 -42.83
CA ILE A 15 41.00 6.80 -41.98
C ILE A 15 40.96 7.18 -40.49
N MET A 16 41.50 8.33 -40.09
CA MET A 16 41.36 8.85 -38.71
C MET A 16 39.92 9.19 -38.35
N ILE A 17 39.12 9.74 -39.28
CA ILE A 17 37.69 10.01 -39.05
C ILE A 17 36.90 8.70 -38.93
N LEU A 18 37.21 7.68 -39.75
CA LEU A 18 36.62 6.34 -39.65
C LEU A 18 36.99 5.61 -38.34
N LEU A 19 38.21 5.80 -37.83
CA LEU A 19 38.63 5.25 -36.54
C LEU A 19 37.95 5.94 -35.35
N CYS A 20 37.61 7.23 -35.46
CA CYS A 20 36.85 7.95 -34.41
C CYS A 20 35.37 7.56 -34.35
N ILE A 21 34.78 7.02 -35.43
CA ILE A 21 33.38 6.54 -35.43
C ILE A 21 33.27 5.12 -34.85
N SER A 22 34.36 4.36 -34.82
CA SER A 22 34.39 2.97 -34.27
C SER A 22 34.55 2.89 -32.74
N CYS A 23 34.69 4.03 -32.06
CA CYS A 23 34.66 4.10 -30.60
C CYS A 23 33.42 4.86 -30.10
N ALA A 24 32.24 4.52 -30.63
CA ALA A 24 31.06 4.57 -29.80
C ALA A 24 31.20 3.41 -28.79
N GLN A 25 31.89 3.69 -27.68
CA GLN A 25 31.84 2.85 -26.49
C GLN A 25 30.37 2.55 -26.23
N LYS A 26 29.98 1.29 -26.43
CA LYS A 26 28.75 0.73 -25.88
C LYS A 26 28.77 1.14 -24.42
N ALA A 27 27.88 2.07 -24.06
CA ALA A 27 27.81 2.62 -22.72
C ALA A 27 27.91 1.44 -21.75
N ASN A 28 28.88 1.50 -20.85
CA ASN A 28 29.07 0.50 -19.81
C ASN A 28 27.67 0.16 -19.27
N ASN A 29 27.30 -1.12 -19.36
CA ASN A 29 26.17 -1.64 -18.58
C ASN A 29 26.32 -1.05 -17.19
N PRO A 30 25.31 -0.33 -16.66
CA PRO A 30 25.41 0.26 -15.34
C PRO A 30 25.84 -0.86 -14.42
N SER A 31 27.00 -0.66 -13.78
CA SER A 31 27.59 -1.54 -12.78
C SER A 31 26.49 -2.22 -12.00
N GLN A 32 26.37 -3.55 -12.14
CA GLN A 32 25.30 -4.35 -11.53
C GLN A 32 25.19 -3.93 -10.07
N LEU A 33 24.15 -3.14 -9.77
CA LEU A 33 23.80 -2.80 -8.41
C LEU A 33 23.53 -4.14 -7.73
N ASN A 34 24.15 -4.37 -6.58
CA ASN A 34 23.93 -5.61 -5.85
C ASN A 34 22.43 -5.81 -5.64
N GLY A 35 21.96 -6.98 -6.03
CA GLY A 35 20.54 -7.33 -6.00
C GLY A 35 19.71 -6.98 -7.25
N THR A 36 20.36 -6.66 -8.37
CA THR A 36 19.71 -6.50 -9.68
C THR A 36 19.99 -7.67 -10.62
N PHE A 37 19.09 -7.89 -11.58
CA PHE A 37 19.13 -8.97 -12.56
C PHE A 37 19.11 -8.41 -13.98
N PRO A 38 19.62 -9.14 -14.99
CA PRO A 38 19.42 -8.75 -16.38
C PRO A 38 17.93 -8.80 -16.76
N LEU A 39 17.47 -7.78 -17.47
CA LEU A 39 16.13 -7.78 -18.06
C LEU A 39 16.06 -8.83 -19.17
N HIS A 40 14.97 -9.59 -19.22
CA HIS A 40 14.79 -10.57 -20.28
C HIS A 40 14.44 -9.89 -21.62
N PRO A 41 14.99 -10.36 -22.77
CA PRO A 41 14.76 -9.73 -24.07
C PRO A 41 13.30 -9.59 -24.48
N SER A 42 12.42 -10.51 -24.02
CA SER A 42 10.98 -10.42 -24.31
C SER A 42 10.31 -9.19 -23.69
N PHE A 43 10.95 -8.52 -22.72
CA PHE A 43 10.42 -7.33 -22.07
C PHE A 43 11.07 -6.03 -22.55
N GLU A 44 12.24 -6.07 -23.20
CA GLU A 44 13.06 -4.89 -23.49
C GLU A 44 12.28 -3.78 -24.20
N ALA A 45 11.59 -4.09 -25.30
CA ALA A 45 10.87 -3.08 -26.06
C ALA A 45 9.78 -2.37 -25.24
N PHE A 46 8.98 -3.13 -24.49
CA PHE A 46 7.91 -2.58 -23.65
C PHE A 46 8.47 -1.80 -22.45
N TYR A 47 9.51 -2.33 -21.81
CA TYR A 47 10.18 -1.68 -20.69
C TYR A 47 10.79 -0.33 -21.10
N GLU A 48 11.49 -0.27 -22.25
CA GLU A 48 12.06 0.98 -22.77
C GLU A 48 10.98 1.96 -23.21
N GLN A 49 9.88 1.48 -23.82
CA GLN A 49 8.73 2.33 -24.16
C GLN A 49 8.15 3.05 -22.93
N LEU A 50 8.16 2.39 -21.77
CA LEU A 50 7.68 2.97 -20.51
C LEU A 50 8.72 3.85 -19.80
N GLY A 51 9.90 4.08 -20.38
CA GLY A 51 10.96 4.92 -19.82
C GLY A 51 12.08 4.15 -19.11
N GLY A 52 12.09 2.82 -19.25
CA GLY A 52 13.19 1.94 -18.85
C GLY A 52 13.63 2.12 -17.41
N ILE A 53 14.96 2.02 -17.18
CA ILE A 53 15.55 2.05 -15.83
C ILE A 53 15.29 3.38 -15.09
N GLN A 54 15.14 4.48 -15.82
CA GLN A 54 14.93 5.80 -15.22
C GLN A 54 13.54 5.95 -14.62
N ARG A 55 12.54 5.21 -15.13
CA ARG A 55 11.16 5.27 -14.64
C ARG A 55 10.76 4.03 -13.86
N LEU A 56 10.95 2.84 -14.44
CA LEU A 56 10.51 1.57 -13.87
C LEU A 56 11.51 1.00 -12.84
N GLY A 57 12.74 1.54 -12.80
CA GLY A 57 13.84 0.98 -12.03
C GLY A 57 14.37 -0.34 -12.60
N PRO A 58 15.52 -0.84 -12.09
CA PRO A 58 16.13 -2.07 -12.60
C PRO A 58 15.24 -3.29 -12.38
N ALA A 59 15.51 -4.36 -13.13
CA ALA A 59 14.96 -5.68 -12.81
C ALA A 59 15.57 -6.18 -11.48
N ILE A 60 14.70 -6.59 -10.56
CA ILE A 60 15.05 -6.98 -9.18
C ILE A 60 14.80 -8.46 -8.91
N SER A 61 14.26 -9.19 -9.88
CA SER A 61 14.10 -10.64 -9.83
C SER A 61 14.70 -11.32 -11.06
N PRO A 62 15.06 -12.61 -10.96
CA PRO A 62 15.20 -13.44 -12.14
C PRO A 62 13.86 -13.53 -12.89
N VAL A 63 13.91 -14.09 -14.10
CA VAL A 63 12.72 -14.41 -14.88
C VAL A 63 11.96 -15.56 -14.21
N ILE A 64 10.67 -15.37 -14.03
CA ILE A 64 9.75 -16.34 -13.45
C ILE A 64 8.89 -16.88 -14.60
N GLU A 65 8.90 -18.19 -14.81
CA GLU A 65 8.12 -18.84 -15.86
C GLU A 65 6.94 -19.56 -15.23
N GLN A 66 5.72 -19.30 -15.72
CA GLN A 66 4.50 -19.89 -15.19
C GLN A 66 3.51 -20.16 -16.35
N GLY A 67 3.32 -21.43 -16.68
CA GLY A 67 2.55 -21.86 -17.86
C GLY A 67 2.98 -21.16 -19.16
N ASP A 68 2.02 -20.55 -19.85
CA ASP A 68 2.25 -19.75 -21.06
C ASP A 68 2.68 -18.31 -20.75
N LYS A 69 2.99 -17.99 -19.51
CA LYS A 69 3.37 -16.64 -19.09
C LYS A 69 4.79 -16.58 -18.54
N ARG A 70 5.40 -15.43 -18.73
CA ARG A 70 6.69 -15.06 -18.16
C ARG A 70 6.53 -13.80 -17.36
N TYR A 71 7.17 -13.73 -16.21
CA TYR A 71 7.11 -12.61 -15.28
C TYR A 71 8.50 -12.13 -14.90
N GLN A 72 8.65 -10.83 -14.67
CA GLN A 72 9.87 -10.27 -14.07
C GLN A 72 9.55 -9.00 -13.28
N TYR A 73 10.00 -8.94 -12.03
CA TYR A 73 9.86 -7.75 -11.19
C TYR A 73 10.90 -6.72 -11.58
N THR A 74 10.45 -5.48 -11.73
CA THR A 74 11.29 -4.28 -11.61
C THR A 74 11.05 -3.63 -10.24
N THR A 75 11.79 -2.58 -9.90
CA THR A 75 11.51 -1.84 -8.67
C THR A 75 10.07 -1.32 -8.62
N ALA A 76 9.56 -0.78 -9.74
CA ALA A 76 8.25 -0.14 -9.80
C ALA A 76 7.09 -1.11 -10.11
N VAL A 77 7.28 -2.12 -10.95
CA VAL A 77 6.17 -2.91 -11.52
C VAL A 77 6.51 -4.39 -11.65
N LEU A 78 5.50 -5.21 -11.98
CA LEU A 78 5.69 -6.58 -12.45
C LEU A 78 5.38 -6.64 -13.94
N LEU A 79 6.39 -7.00 -14.74
CA LEU A 79 6.25 -7.24 -16.17
C LEU A 79 5.69 -8.63 -16.40
N GLU A 80 4.73 -8.76 -17.30
CA GLU A 80 4.07 -10.01 -17.67
C GLU A 80 4.07 -10.17 -19.19
N TYR A 81 4.54 -11.30 -19.68
CA TYR A 81 4.57 -11.64 -21.10
C TYR A 81 3.77 -12.91 -21.34
N ASP A 82 2.82 -12.84 -22.26
CA ASP A 82 2.04 -13.98 -22.72
C ASP A 82 2.71 -14.60 -23.97
N ARG A 83 3.10 -15.87 -23.89
CA ARG A 83 3.80 -16.60 -24.95
C ARG A 83 2.89 -16.98 -26.12
N LYS A 84 1.57 -17.04 -25.92
CA LYS A 84 0.60 -17.35 -26.98
C LYS A 84 0.37 -16.15 -27.87
N THR A 85 0.22 -14.96 -27.28
CA THR A 85 -0.04 -13.71 -28.02
C THR A 85 1.23 -12.93 -28.32
N ALA A 86 2.35 -13.29 -27.68
CA ALA A 86 3.60 -12.53 -27.66
C ALA A 86 3.43 -11.08 -27.16
N GLN A 87 2.41 -10.82 -26.34
CA GLN A 87 2.15 -9.50 -25.77
C GLN A 87 2.77 -9.34 -24.39
N VAL A 88 3.22 -8.12 -24.09
CA VAL A 88 3.70 -7.71 -22.77
C VAL A 88 2.68 -6.76 -22.16
N GLN A 89 2.41 -6.92 -20.87
CA GLN A 89 1.60 -6.03 -20.06
C GLN A 89 2.19 -5.87 -18.66
N LEU A 90 1.61 -4.98 -17.86
CA LEU A 90 1.90 -4.88 -16.43
C LEU A 90 0.88 -5.68 -15.64
N SER A 91 1.34 -6.48 -14.67
CA SER A 91 0.42 -7.19 -13.77
C SER A 91 -0.28 -6.20 -12.82
N PRO A 92 -1.56 -6.44 -12.47
CA PRO A 92 -2.40 -5.50 -11.72
C PRO A 92 -2.14 -5.55 -10.20
N LEU A 93 -0.89 -5.34 -9.79
CA LEU A 93 -0.45 -5.46 -8.38
C LEU A 93 -1.22 -4.54 -7.42
N GLY A 94 -1.71 -3.38 -7.90
CA GLY A 94 -2.47 -2.44 -7.07
C GLY A 94 -3.80 -3.00 -6.58
N ARG A 95 -4.39 -3.98 -7.28
CA ARG A 95 -5.63 -4.65 -6.82
C ARG A 95 -5.43 -5.44 -5.54
N GLU A 96 -4.19 -5.85 -5.26
CA GLU A 96 -3.85 -6.61 -4.06
C GLU A 96 -3.80 -5.73 -2.81
N PHE A 97 -3.85 -4.40 -2.95
CA PHE A 97 -3.72 -3.47 -1.83
C PHE A 97 -5.00 -3.36 -0.99
N GLY A 98 -6.07 -4.04 -1.39
CA GLY A 98 -7.32 -4.07 -0.62
C GLY A 98 -8.00 -2.71 -0.50
N PHE A 99 -7.82 -1.82 -1.49
CA PHE A 99 -8.65 -0.62 -1.59
C PHE A 99 -10.10 -1.07 -1.70
N PRO A 100 -11.01 -0.51 -0.87
CA PRO A 100 -12.42 -0.84 -1.00
C PRO A 100 -12.88 -0.48 -2.41
N PRO A 101 -13.79 -1.28 -3.00
CA PRO A 101 -14.42 -0.87 -4.26
C PRO A 101 -15.00 0.52 -4.06
N ILE A 102 -14.74 1.41 -5.02
CA ILE A 102 -15.24 2.79 -4.95
C ILE A 102 -16.77 2.67 -4.82
N SER A 103 -17.33 3.31 -3.79
CA SER A 103 -18.76 3.19 -3.48
C SER A 103 -19.59 3.52 -4.72
N ASP A 104 -20.57 2.66 -5.03
CA ASP A 104 -21.58 2.85 -6.09
C ASP A 104 -22.52 4.04 -5.85
N SER A 105 -22.16 4.98 -4.96
CA SER A 105 -22.77 6.30 -4.95
C SER A 105 -22.48 6.97 -6.30
N ALA A 106 -23.40 6.78 -7.23
CA ALA A 106 -23.38 7.47 -8.50
C ALA A 106 -23.20 8.96 -8.24
N ASP A 107 -22.39 9.63 -9.08
CA ASP A 107 -22.51 11.08 -9.24
C ASP A 107 -24.01 11.41 -9.49
N PRO A 108 -24.58 12.57 -9.12
CA PRO A 108 -25.96 13.00 -9.43
C PRO A 108 -26.53 12.66 -10.83
N ILE A 109 -25.70 12.24 -11.78
CA ILE A 109 -26.00 11.87 -13.16
C ILE A 109 -26.02 10.33 -13.40
N GLY A 110 -25.75 9.49 -12.39
CA GLY A 110 -25.84 8.02 -12.53
C GLY A 110 -24.55 7.32 -12.95
N ASN A 111 -23.42 8.01 -13.02
CA ASN A 111 -22.14 7.40 -13.44
C ASN A 111 -21.37 6.79 -12.26
N PRO A 112 -20.70 5.63 -12.45
CA PRO A 112 -19.75 5.10 -11.48
C PRO A 112 -18.69 6.16 -11.17
N ARG A 113 -18.52 6.49 -9.91
CA ARG A 113 -17.55 7.51 -9.48
C ARG A 113 -16.15 6.92 -9.61
N THR A 114 -15.44 7.25 -10.69
CA THR A 114 -14.02 6.89 -10.83
C THR A 114 -13.16 7.95 -10.16
N PRO A 115 -12.14 7.59 -9.36
CA PRO A 115 -11.27 8.56 -8.73
C PRO A 115 -10.64 9.50 -9.75
N LYS A 116 -10.55 10.79 -9.43
CA LYS A 116 -9.93 11.76 -10.33
C LYS A 116 -8.43 11.59 -10.32
N ILE A 117 -7.80 11.65 -11.50
CA ILE A 117 -6.32 11.58 -11.60
C ILE A 117 -5.76 12.98 -11.33
N TYR A 118 -4.78 13.10 -10.42
CA TYR A 118 -4.16 14.39 -10.12
C TYR A 118 -3.47 14.97 -11.37
N PRO A 119 -3.55 16.28 -11.71
CA PRO A 119 -3.16 16.75 -13.04
C PRO A 119 -1.68 16.53 -13.38
N LEU A 120 -0.79 16.60 -12.39
CA LEU A 120 0.63 16.26 -12.58
C LEU A 120 0.83 14.76 -12.84
N PHE A 121 0.03 13.91 -12.21
CA PHE A 121 0.03 12.46 -12.46
C PHE A 121 -0.61 12.11 -13.79
N GLU A 122 -1.65 12.83 -14.21
CA GLU A 122 -2.37 12.61 -15.48
C GLU A 122 -1.43 12.71 -16.67
N LYS A 123 -0.53 13.71 -16.67
CA LYS A 123 0.49 13.83 -17.72
C LYS A 123 1.34 12.57 -17.84
N VAL A 124 1.90 12.08 -16.73
CA VAL A 124 2.75 10.88 -16.74
C VAL A 124 1.95 9.61 -17.01
N TYR A 125 0.71 9.54 -16.51
CA TYR A 125 -0.23 8.46 -16.78
C TYR A 125 -0.48 8.30 -18.28
N LEU A 126 -0.77 9.40 -18.98
CA LEU A 126 -0.98 9.39 -20.43
C LEU A 126 0.31 9.07 -21.20
N GLU A 127 1.45 9.63 -20.80
CA GLU A 127 2.77 9.30 -21.39
C GLU A 127 3.12 7.82 -21.28
N MET A 128 2.66 7.13 -20.23
CA MET A 128 2.86 5.69 -20.02
C MET A 128 1.80 4.81 -20.69
N GLY A 129 0.86 5.37 -21.46
CA GLY A 129 -0.16 4.62 -22.18
C GLY A 129 -1.53 4.55 -21.49
N GLY A 130 -1.74 5.33 -20.42
CA GLY A 130 -3.03 5.53 -19.78
C GLY A 130 -3.69 4.24 -19.29
N ILE A 131 -5.02 4.16 -19.44
CA ILE A 131 -5.83 3.08 -18.87
C ILE A 131 -5.49 1.70 -19.44
N GLU A 132 -5.06 1.62 -20.70
CA GLU A 132 -4.70 0.35 -21.34
C GLU A 132 -3.46 -0.27 -20.69
N VAL A 133 -2.49 0.56 -20.28
CA VAL A 133 -1.22 0.09 -19.71
C VAL A 133 -1.23 0.09 -18.19
N LEU A 134 -1.73 1.16 -17.56
CA LEU A 134 -1.67 1.36 -16.11
C LEU A 134 -2.95 0.93 -15.38
N GLY A 135 -4.05 0.78 -16.12
CA GLY A 135 -5.38 0.52 -15.57
C GLY A 135 -5.98 1.73 -14.84
N PRO A 136 -7.22 1.62 -14.35
CA PRO A 136 -7.92 2.73 -13.71
C PRO A 136 -7.26 3.16 -12.38
N PRO A 137 -7.48 4.40 -11.92
CA PRO A 137 -7.09 4.82 -10.58
C PRO A 137 -7.91 4.05 -9.53
N LEU A 138 -7.23 3.63 -8.47
CA LEU A 138 -7.81 2.91 -7.33
C LEU A 138 -8.06 3.81 -6.12
N SER A 139 -7.48 5.01 -6.11
CA SER A 139 -7.64 5.99 -5.04
C SER A 139 -7.71 7.40 -5.60
N GLU A 140 -8.27 8.32 -4.83
CA GLU A 140 -7.98 9.74 -4.97
C GLU A 140 -6.52 10.03 -4.60
N VAL A 141 -6.01 11.20 -5.00
CA VAL A 141 -4.70 11.68 -4.56
C VAL A 141 -4.71 12.00 -3.07
N ARG A 142 -3.70 11.51 -2.34
CA ARG A 142 -3.57 11.74 -0.90
C ARG A 142 -2.22 12.32 -0.54
N TYR A 143 -2.17 12.99 0.59
CA TYR A 143 -0.91 13.39 1.21
C TYR A 143 -0.49 12.37 2.27
N ASN A 144 0.64 11.71 2.03
CA ASN A 144 1.29 10.81 2.95
C ASN A 144 2.28 11.60 3.82
N GLU A 145 1.88 11.92 5.06
CA GLU A 145 2.71 12.69 6.00
C GLU A 145 4.02 11.97 6.34
N ARG A 146 3.99 10.63 6.44
CA ARG A 146 5.14 9.81 6.84
C ARG A 146 6.31 9.97 5.87
N PHE A 147 6.00 10.08 4.58
CA PHE A 147 7.01 10.23 3.52
C PHE A 147 7.08 11.64 2.93
N GLY A 148 6.26 12.58 3.44
CA GLY A 148 6.20 13.95 2.91
C GLY A 148 5.92 14.00 1.41
N ARG A 149 4.94 13.21 0.94
CA ARG A 149 4.65 13.08 -0.50
C ARG A 149 3.16 13.04 -0.80
N TYR A 150 2.77 13.57 -1.95
CA TYR A 150 1.47 13.29 -2.55
C TYR A 150 1.56 11.98 -3.32
N GLU A 151 0.56 11.14 -3.23
CA GLU A 151 0.56 9.86 -3.92
C GLU A 151 -0.83 9.45 -4.38
N GLN A 152 -0.86 8.65 -5.45
CA GLN A 152 -2.08 8.09 -6.01
C GLN A 152 -1.82 6.67 -6.53
N TYR A 153 -2.75 5.77 -6.24
CA TYR A 153 -2.63 4.36 -6.57
C TYR A 153 -3.45 4.02 -7.81
N PHE A 154 -2.86 3.27 -8.74
CA PHE A 154 -3.54 2.71 -9.90
C PHE A 154 -3.40 1.21 -9.89
N GLU A 155 -4.13 0.56 -10.80
CA GLU A 155 -4.17 -0.88 -10.92
C GLU A 155 -2.80 -1.52 -11.11
N ARG A 156 -1.92 -0.96 -11.94
CA ARG A 156 -0.64 -1.60 -12.34
C ARG A 156 0.61 -0.82 -11.94
N ALA A 157 0.49 0.45 -11.56
CA ALA A 157 1.56 1.24 -10.97
C ALA A 157 0.98 2.31 -10.03
N GLY A 158 1.81 2.96 -9.23
CA GLY A 158 1.39 4.10 -8.41
C GLY A 158 2.30 5.30 -8.64
N PHE A 159 1.79 6.50 -8.47
CA PHE A 159 2.55 7.74 -8.63
C PHE A 159 2.77 8.42 -7.29
N TYR A 160 3.89 9.11 -7.15
CA TYR A 160 4.10 10.05 -6.07
C TYR A 160 4.87 11.30 -6.48
N LEU A 161 4.67 12.37 -5.73
CA LEU A 161 5.36 13.66 -5.83
C LEU A 161 5.83 14.07 -4.44
N LEU A 162 7.11 14.42 -4.29
CA LEU A 162 7.65 14.90 -3.02
C LEU A 162 7.14 16.31 -2.71
N GLN A 163 6.76 16.55 -1.46
CA GLN A 163 6.40 17.88 -1.00
C GLN A 163 7.61 18.80 -1.10
N GLY A 164 7.43 20.00 -1.66
CA GLY A 164 8.49 20.99 -1.83
C GLY A 164 9.45 20.71 -2.99
N ASP A 165 9.20 19.68 -3.82
CA ASP A 165 9.93 19.50 -5.06
C ASP A 165 9.57 20.60 -6.06
N ALA A 166 10.47 21.58 -6.20
CA ALA A 166 10.32 22.70 -7.13
C ALA A 166 10.26 22.26 -8.61
N THR A 167 10.79 21.08 -8.92
CA THR A 167 10.74 20.52 -10.28
C THR A 167 9.41 19.81 -10.57
N GLN A 168 8.61 19.55 -9.53
CA GLN A 168 7.36 18.80 -9.60
C GLN A 168 7.53 17.45 -10.32
N THR A 169 8.66 16.77 -10.06
CA THR A 169 8.97 15.50 -10.74
C THR A 169 8.10 14.38 -10.17
N VAL A 170 7.34 13.72 -11.05
CA VAL A 170 6.51 12.56 -10.68
C VAL A 170 7.33 11.28 -10.75
N TYR A 171 7.29 10.50 -9.68
CA TYR A 171 8.00 9.24 -9.51
C TYR A 171 7.01 8.07 -9.40
N LEU A 172 7.52 6.84 -9.56
CA LEU A 172 6.73 5.63 -9.35
C LEU A 172 6.90 5.06 -7.95
N LEU A 173 5.76 4.71 -7.34
CA LEU A 173 5.71 3.86 -6.16
C LEU A 173 6.26 2.46 -6.49
N SER A 174 6.98 1.85 -5.55
CA SER A 174 7.71 0.59 -5.76
C SER A 174 6.80 -0.64 -5.60
N TYR A 175 5.79 -0.80 -6.45
CA TYR A 175 4.87 -1.95 -6.38
C TYR A 175 5.61 -3.28 -6.56
N GLY A 176 6.51 -3.33 -7.54
CA GLY A 176 7.28 -4.54 -7.83
C GLY A 176 8.17 -4.97 -6.66
N ALA A 177 8.90 -4.03 -6.05
CA ALA A 177 9.70 -4.32 -4.86
C ALA A 177 8.83 -4.70 -3.64
N TRP A 178 7.67 -4.05 -3.46
CA TRP A 178 6.73 -4.40 -2.40
C TRP A 178 6.22 -5.83 -2.55
N LYS A 179 5.77 -6.22 -3.76
CA LYS A 179 5.23 -7.56 -4.02
C LYS A 179 6.31 -8.64 -3.94
N CYS A 180 7.51 -8.34 -4.42
CA CYS A 180 8.61 -9.29 -4.36
C CYS A 180 9.07 -9.55 -2.91
N GLY A 181 8.96 -8.55 -2.04
CA GLY A 181 9.24 -8.67 -0.61
C GLY A 181 10.66 -9.17 -0.33
N GLN A 182 10.78 -10.10 0.63
CA GLN A 182 12.07 -10.69 1.03
C GLN A 182 12.72 -11.55 -0.05
N SER A 183 11.99 -11.88 -1.14
CA SER A 183 12.55 -12.63 -2.27
C SER A 183 13.48 -11.77 -3.13
N CYS A 184 13.38 -10.44 -3.03
CA CYS A 184 14.20 -9.50 -3.77
C CYS A 184 15.32 -8.91 -2.89
N PRO A 185 16.59 -9.07 -3.26
CA PRO A 185 17.73 -8.53 -2.51
C PRO A 185 17.82 -6.99 -2.54
N LEU A 186 17.28 -6.34 -3.59
CA LEU A 186 17.30 -4.88 -3.68
C LEU A 186 16.18 -4.27 -2.81
N GLN A 187 16.56 -3.41 -1.87
CA GLN A 187 15.63 -2.64 -1.06
C GLN A 187 15.11 -1.41 -1.83
N ALA A 188 13.79 -1.18 -1.79
CA ALA A 188 13.20 0.00 -2.40
C ALA A 188 13.64 1.29 -1.69
N PRO A 189 13.86 2.40 -2.43
CA PRO A 189 14.10 3.71 -1.86
C PRO A 189 13.00 4.09 -0.85
N ASN A 190 13.38 4.67 0.29
CA ASN A 190 12.42 4.99 1.36
C ASN A 190 11.21 5.79 0.85
N ASN A 191 11.46 6.79 0.00
CA ASN A 191 10.43 7.68 -0.54
C ASN A 191 9.56 7.05 -1.64
N SER A 192 9.80 5.80 -2.06
CA SER A 192 8.96 5.09 -3.02
C SER A 192 8.27 3.85 -2.43
N ARG A 193 8.54 3.53 -1.15
CA ARG A 193 7.93 2.39 -0.44
C ARG A 193 6.42 2.53 -0.37
N ILE A 194 5.73 1.41 -0.47
CA ILE A 194 4.28 1.36 -0.29
C ILE A 194 3.95 1.42 1.19
N ASP A 195 3.02 2.30 1.56
CA ASP A 195 2.47 2.43 2.92
C ASP A 195 0.96 2.25 2.79
N LEU A 196 0.55 0.99 2.90
CA LEU A 196 -0.84 0.58 2.80
C LEU A 196 -1.57 0.76 4.13
N PRO A 197 -2.91 0.90 4.10
CA PRO A 197 -3.69 0.84 5.32
C PRO A 197 -3.41 -0.46 6.06
N LYS A 198 -2.98 -0.28 7.32
CA LYS A 198 -2.71 -1.33 8.30
C LYS A 198 -3.93 -2.22 8.53
N VAL A 199 -3.71 -3.46 8.99
CA VAL A 199 -4.71 -4.54 9.08
C VAL A 199 -6.01 -4.00 9.66
N LYS A 200 -7.14 -4.32 9.04
CA LYS A 200 -8.46 -3.84 9.50
C LYS A 200 -9.10 -4.93 10.35
N ALA A 201 -9.61 -4.58 11.53
CA ALA A 201 -10.58 -5.45 12.19
C ALA A 201 -11.85 -5.52 11.32
N GLU A 202 -12.45 -6.71 11.15
CA GLU A 202 -13.58 -6.89 10.21
C GLU A 202 -14.72 -5.87 10.40
N PRO A 203 -15.19 -5.55 11.63
CA PRO A 203 -16.24 -4.55 11.79
C PRO A 203 -15.86 -3.17 11.24
N MET A 204 -14.60 -2.78 11.45
CA MET A 204 -14.05 -1.53 10.93
C MET A 204 -13.91 -1.60 9.40
N ALA A 205 -13.57 -2.75 8.84
CA ALA A 205 -13.57 -2.94 7.38
C ALA A 205 -14.97 -2.73 6.78
N ALA A 206 -16.02 -3.25 7.41
CA ALA A 206 -17.41 -3.03 6.98
C ALA A 206 -17.80 -1.54 7.06
N PHE A 207 -17.39 -0.84 8.13
CA PHE A 207 -17.60 0.60 8.26
C PHE A 207 -16.90 1.38 7.13
N VAL A 208 -15.63 1.11 6.88
CA VAL A 208 -14.86 1.75 5.80
C VAL A 208 -15.45 1.45 4.43
N ASN A 209 -15.95 0.23 4.19
CA ASN A 209 -16.62 -0.12 2.93
C ASN A 209 -17.93 0.64 2.75
N ARG A 210 -18.68 0.87 3.84
CA ARG A 210 -19.96 1.59 3.81
C ARG A 210 -19.79 3.08 3.57
N TYR A 211 -18.85 3.73 4.27
CA TYR A 211 -18.69 5.19 4.24
C TYR A 211 -17.59 5.68 3.28
N GLY A 212 -16.72 4.78 2.83
CA GLY A 212 -15.66 5.09 1.89
C GLY A 212 -14.41 5.71 2.53
N VAL A 213 -13.27 5.53 1.85
CA VAL A 213 -11.98 6.08 2.27
C VAL A 213 -11.91 7.61 2.18
N ASP A 214 -12.73 8.24 1.33
CA ASP A 214 -12.83 9.70 1.28
C ASP A 214 -13.39 10.29 2.59
N PHE A 215 -14.19 9.51 3.30
CA PHE A 215 -14.74 9.87 4.61
C PHE A 215 -13.79 9.51 5.75
N THR A 216 -13.32 8.25 5.82
CA THR A 216 -12.49 7.80 6.94
C THR A 216 -11.02 8.24 6.84
N GLY A 217 -10.52 8.39 5.62
CA GLY A 217 -9.09 8.38 5.32
C GLY A 217 -8.47 6.98 5.45
N PHE A 218 -7.15 6.90 5.31
CA PHE A 218 -6.40 5.66 5.46
C PHE A 218 -6.17 5.28 6.93
N ALA A 219 -6.07 3.99 7.21
CA ALA A 219 -5.68 3.50 8.53
C ALA A 219 -4.23 3.90 8.84
N LEU A 220 -4.03 4.48 10.03
CA LEU A 220 -2.78 5.01 10.54
C LEU A 220 -2.17 4.15 11.66
N SER A 221 -2.95 3.24 12.23
CA SER A 221 -2.54 2.24 13.23
C SER A 221 -3.09 0.86 12.85
N GLU A 222 -2.49 -0.18 13.43
CA GLU A 222 -3.18 -1.47 13.60
C GLU A 222 -4.33 -1.29 14.60
N PRO A 223 -5.34 -2.19 14.64
CA PRO A 223 -6.29 -2.23 15.73
C PRO A 223 -5.60 -2.62 17.04
N TYR A 224 -5.94 -1.93 18.12
CA TYR A 224 -5.44 -2.24 19.45
C TYR A 224 -6.55 -2.10 20.48
N LEU A 225 -6.55 -2.96 21.51
CA LEU A 225 -7.44 -2.83 22.64
C LEU A 225 -6.98 -1.65 23.50
N THR A 226 -7.88 -0.74 23.89
CA THR A 226 -7.60 0.39 24.78
C THR A 226 -7.96 0.09 26.24
N SER A 227 -7.49 0.93 27.16
CA SER A 227 -7.69 0.78 28.61
C SER A 227 -9.14 0.79 29.06
N ASP A 228 -10.03 1.39 28.26
CA ASP A 228 -11.48 1.41 28.47
C ASP A 228 -12.20 0.21 27.83
N GLY A 229 -11.45 -0.80 27.39
CA GLY A 229 -11.98 -2.07 26.91
C GLY A 229 -12.49 -2.05 25.46
N LEU A 230 -12.31 -0.95 24.73
CA LEU A 230 -12.69 -0.84 23.32
C LEU A 230 -11.52 -1.26 22.42
N VAL A 231 -11.81 -1.86 21.27
CA VAL A 231 -10.82 -1.98 20.20
C VAL A 231 -10.83 -0.67 19.43
N GLU A 232 -9.68 -0.04 19.29
CA GLU A 232 -9.47 1.24 18.62
C GLU A 232 -8.57 1.07 17.39
N GLN A 233 -8.92 1.75 16.30
CA GLN A 233 -8.05 1.91 15.14
C GLN A 233 -8.11 3.35 14.66
N VAL A 234 -6.93 3.96 14.51
CA VAL A 234 -6.80 5.35 14.09
C VAL A 234 -6.75 5.42 12.58
N TYR A 235 -7.58 6.28 11.98
CA TYR A 235 -7.57 6.63 10.55
C TYR A 235 -7.18 8.10 10.38
N GLU A 236 -6.97 8.59 9.16
CA GLU A 236 -6.57 9.98 8.94
C GLU A 236 -7.60 10.98 9.47
N ASN A 237 -8.89 10.73 9.24
CA ASN A 237 -9.97 11.66 9.60
C ASN A 237 -10.67 11.27 10.92
N LEU A 238 -10.72 9.98 11.23
CA LEU A 238 -11.53 9.40 12.30
C LEU A 238 -10.74 8.44 13.18
N VAL A 239 -11.29 8.09 14.34
CA VAL A 239 -10.83 6.97 15.15
C VAL A 239 -12.02 6.07 15.38
N LEU A 240 -11.96 4.88 14.78
CA LEU A 240 -13.01 3.88 14.89
C LEU A 240 -12.80 3.06 16.15
N THR A 241 -13.90 2.71 16.79
CA THR A 241 -13.92 1.87 17.99
C THR A 241 -15.03 0.84 17.93
N PHE A 242 -14.84 -0.32 18.56
CA PHE A 242 -15.94 -1.25 18.85
C PHE A 242 -15.68 -1.98 20.17
N ASN A 243 -16.74 -2.48 20.80
CA ASN A 243 -16.61 -3.36 21.96
C ASN A 243 -16.29 -4.79 21.47
N PRO A 244 -15.19 -5.45 21.92
CA PRO A 244 -14.87 -6.81 21.50
C PRO A 244 -15.97 -7.85 21.81
N GLU A 245 -16.85 -7.58 22.77
CA GLU A 245 -18.02 -8.42 23.10
C GLU A 245 -19.21 -8.20 22.16
N HIS A 246 -19.29 -7.02 21.55
CA HIS A 246 -20.32 -6.61 20.58
C HIS A 246 -19.65 -6.03 19.32
N PRO A 247 -18.85 -6.84 18.60
CA PRO A 247 -17.98 -6.36 17.55
C PRO A 247 -18.73 -5.73 16.39
N GLU A 248 -20.00 -6.06 16.18
CA GLU A 248 -20.83 -5.49 15.12
C GLU A 248 -21.13 -3.99 15.27
N GLN A 249 -20.90 -3.42 16.46
CA GLN A 249 -21.21 -2.01 16.75
C GLN A 249 -19.94 -1.15 16.68
N VAL A 250 -19.71 -0.55 15.51
CA VAL A 250 -18.63 0.43 15.33
C VAL A 250 -19.12 1.83 15.70
N ASP A 251 -18.41 2.50 16.59
CA ASP A 251 -18.60 3.90 16.97
C ASP A 251 -17.31 4.71 16.74
N LEU A 252 -17.41 6.03 16.79
CA LEU A 252 -16.32 6.98 16.62
C LEU A 252 -15.87 7.53 17.97
N ARG A 253 -14.56 7.76 18.16
CA ARG A 253 -14.10 8.59 19.28
C ARG A 253 -14.58 10.05 19.10
N PRO A 254 -14.91 10.77 20.19
CA PRO A 254 -15.25 12.18 20.14
C PRO A 254 -14.00 13.06 19.96
N LEU A 255 -13.44 13.06 18.75
CA LEU A 255 -12.12 13.64 18.49
C LEU A 255 -12.00 15.13 18.86
N PRO A 256 -12.98 16.00 18.55
CA PRO A 256 -12.88 17.41 18.93
C PRO A 256 -12.67 17.60 20.44
N LYS A 257 -13.43 16.88 21.26
CA LYS A 257 -13.27 16.90 22.73
C LYS A 257 -11.91 16.35 23.16
N LEU A 258 -11.47 15.22 22.59
CA LEU A 258 -10.20 14.58 22.95
C LEU A 258 -8.98 15.43 22.58
N LEU A 259 -9.08 16.23 21.51
CA LEU A 259 -8.05 17.15 21.05
C LEU A 259 -8.14 18.55 21.67
N GLY A 260 -9.06 18.76 22.63
CA GLY A 260 -9.20 20.03 23.34
C GLY A 260 -9.87 21.15 22.53
N ILE A 261 -10.60 20.83 21.47
CA ILE A 261 -11.46 21.79 20.77
C ILE A 261 -12.67 22.09 21.66
N ALA A 262 -12.74 23.32 22.16
CA ALA A 262 -13.83 23.76 23.03
C ALA A 262 -15.14 23.90 22.26
N SER A 263 -16.26 23.60 22.92
CA SER A 263 -17.59 23.92 22.40
C SER A 263 -17.87 25.41 22.53
N ASP A 264 -18.59 25.95 21.56
CA ASP A 264 -19.11 27.32 21.63
C ASP A 264 -20.42 27.36 22.45
N GLU A 265 -20.83 28.56 22.83
CA GLU A 265 -22.16 28.76 23.40
C GLU A 265 -23.25 28.62 22.31
N PRO A 266 -24.28 27.78 22.51
CA PRO A 266 -25.41 27.66 21.60
C PRO A 266 -26.19 28.96 21.46
N GLU A 267 -26.68 29.21 20.25
CA GLU A 267 -27.37 30.45 19.88
C GLU A 267 -28.89 30.30 19.99
N ALA A 268 -29.61 31.42 20.00
CA ALA A 268 -31.06 31.41 19.86
C ALA A 268 -31.47 31.04 18.41
N PRO A 269 -32.67 30.47 18.20
CA PRO A 269 -33.17 30.07 16.88
C PRO A 269 -33.04 31.15 15.82
N GLN A 270 -32.48 30.77 14.68
CA GLN A 270 -32.27 31.63 13.52
C GLN A 270 -32.68 30.90 12.24
N SER A 271 -33.19 31.66 11.27
CA SER A 271 -33.54 31.16 9.94
C SER A 271 -32.76 31.94 8.90
N LEU A 272 -31.75 31.31 8.29
CA LEU A 272 -30.93 31.89 7.23
C LEU A 272 -30.95 30.98 6.00
N LEU A 273 -31.18 31.56 4.81
CA LEU A 273 -31.39 30.80 3.56
C LEU A 273 -30.25 29.81 3.22
N ALA A 274 -29.01 30.11 3.60
CA ALA A 274 -27.83 29.29 3.28
C ALA A 274 -27.40 28.33 4.42
N TYR A 275 -28.24 28.16 5.44
CA TYR A 275 -27.94 27.38 6.63
C TYR A 275 -29.13 26.53 7.07
N GLU A 276 -28.82 25.38 7.68
CA GLU A 276 -29.76 24.57 8.43
C GLU A 276 -29.65 24.91 9.92
N TRP A 277 -30.77 25.01 10.62
CA TRP A 277 -30.80 25.22 12.07
C TRP A 277 -30.82 23.86 12.80
N VAL A 278 -29.81 23.57 13.61
CA VAL A 278 -29.74 22.33 14.38
C VAL A 278 -29.86 22.61 15.88
N PRO A 279 -30.97 22.22 16.54
CA PRO A 279 -31.14 22.37 17.98
C PRO A 279 -30.24 21.40 18.75
N VAL A 280 -29.65 21.86 19.86
CA VAL A 280 -28.71 21.06 20.68
C VAL A 280 -29.08 21.03 22.16
N ASP A 281 -29.75 22.06 22.69
CA ASP A 281 -30.24 22.10 24.08
C ASP A 281 -31.31 23.18 24.28
N GLN A 282 -32.46 22.84 24.88
CA GLN A 282 -33.52 23.76 25.32
C GLN A 282 -33.80 24.92 24.32
N ASP A 283 -34.14 24.56 23.09
CA ASP A 283 -34.40 25.47 21.94
C ASP A 283 -33.22 26.32 21.45
N ARG A 284 -32.01 26.14 22.00
CA ARG A 284 -30.78 26.71 21.45
C ARG A 284 -30.04 25.73 20.56
N GLY A 285 -29.23 26.25 19.66
CA GLY A 285 -28.64 25.46 18.58
C GLY A 285 -27.52 26.16 17.84
N PHE A 286 -27.15 25.59 16.71
CA PHE A 286 -26.16 26.15 15.81
C PHE A 286 -26.69 26.18 14.38
N LEU A 287 -26.28 27.21 13.64
CA LEU A 287 -26.43 27.25 12.20
C LEU A 287 -25.33 26.37 11.56
N VAL A 288 -25.75 25.46 10.69
CA VAL A 288 -24.86 24.59 9.90
C VAL A 288 -24.98 25.01 8.44
N PRO A 289 -23.89 25.42 7.75
CA PRO A 289 -23.95 25.76 6.32
C PRO A 289 -24.58 24.63 5.51
N LEU A 290 -25.45 24.95 4.54
CA LEU A 290 -26.15 23.92 3.76
C LEU A 290 -25.19 22.91 3.09
N ARG A 291 -24.03 23.36 2.62
CA ARG A 291 -23.01 22.46 2.05
C ARG A 291 -22.43 21.46 3.07
N PHE A 292 -22.33 21.84 4.34
CA PHE A 292 -21.91 20.93 5.42
C PHE A 292 -23.06 20.00 5.80
N TRP A 293 -24.29 20.52 5.80
CA TRP A 293 -25.48 19.73 6.04
C TRP A 293 -25.67 18.62 4.99
N GLU A 294 -25.58 18.96 3.71
CA GLU A 294 -25.65 17.99 2.60
C GLU A 294 -24.56 16.91 2.74
N TYR A 295 -23.33 17.32 3.06
CA TYR A 295 -22.24 16.38 3.32
C TYR A 295 -22.55 15.44 4.50
N LEU A 296 -23.06 15.96 5.61
CA LEU A 296 -23.47 15.15 6.76
C LEU A 296 -24.55 14.14 6.37
N GLN A 297 -25.62 14.58 5.71
CA GLN A 297 -26.73 13.70 5.33
C GLN A 297 -26.27 12.56 4.42
N ALA A 298 -25.31 12.82 3.52
CA ALA A 298 -24.71 11.78 2.68
C ALA A 298 -23.84 10.76 3.45
N HIS A 299 -23.39 11.09 4.67
CA HIS A 299 -22.45 10.28 5.46
C HIS A 299 -23.01 9.88 6.84
N GLY A 300 -24.33 9.68 6.95
CA GLY A 300 -24.97 9.15 8.17
C GLY A 300 -25.51 10.21 9.14
N GLY A 301 -25.42 11.49 8.79
CA GLY A 301 -26.07 12.59 9.50
C GLY A 301 -25.66 12.72 10.97
N LEU A 302 -26.57 13.25 11.77
CA LEU A 302 -26.35 13.51 13.20
C LEU A 302 -26.26 12.24 14.05
N GLU A 303 -26.77 11.11 13.57
CA GLU A 303 -26.62 9.81 14.24
C GLU A 303 -25.13 9.43 14.34
N LEU A 304 -24.37 9.66 13.25
CA LEU A 304 -22.94 9.36 13.23
C LEU A 304 -22.09 10.51 13.78
N SER A 305 -22.41 11.76 13.46
CA SER A 305 -21.59 12.92 13.86
C SER A 305 -21.83 13.37 15.30
N GLY A 306 -23.02 13.10 15.84
CA GLY A 306 -23.60 13.85 16.96
C GLY A 306 -23.96 15.30 16.56
N PRO A 307 -24.61 16.06 17.46
CA PRO A 307 -24.97 17.46 17.21
C PRO A 307 -23.73 18.36 17.00
N PRO A 308 -23.90 19.52 16.34
CA PRO A 308 -22.86 20.54 16.27
C PRO A 308 -22.51 21.03 17.68
N GLN A 309 -21.23 21.32 17.89
CA GLN A 309 -20.70 21.83 19.15
C GLN A 309 -20.03 23.20 19.01
N THR A 310 -19.79 23.65 17.78
CA THR A 310 -19.21 24.95 17.49
C THR A 310 -20.05 25.69 16.46
N LYS A 311 -19.85 27.01 16.41
CA LYS A 311 -20.19 27.83 15.25
C LYS A 311 -19.23 27.50 14.10
N VAL A 312 -19.48 28.10 12.94
CA VAL A 312 -18.53 28.06 11.83
C VAL A 312 -17.38 29.01 12.13
N HIS A 313 -16.18 28.49 12.20
CA HIS A 313 -14.96 29.29 12.34
C HIS A 313 -14.24 29.41 11.00
N ASN A 314 -13.73 30.61 10.71
CA ASN A 314 -12.83 30.80 9.57
C ASN A 314 -11.41 30.40 10.00
N LEU A 315 -10.83 29.46 9.27
CA LEU A 315 -9.42 29.08 9.37
C LEU A 315 -8.56 29.96 8.43
N SER A 316 -7.24 29.74 8.46
CA SER A 316 -6.32 30.35 7.49
C SER A 316 -6.72 30.03 6.03
N GLU A 317 -6.41 30.96 5.13
CA GLU A 317 -6.61 30.82 3.68
C GLU A 317 -8.08 30.76 3.23
N GLY A 318 -9.00 31.32 4.03
CA GLY A 318 -10.43 31.40 3.65
C GLY A 318 -11.15 30.05 3.68
N ARG A 319 -10.63 29.11 4.46
CA ARG A 319 -11.27 27.84 4.81
C ARG A 319 -12.23 28.02 5.96
N GLN A 320 -13.30 27.24 6.00
CA GLN A 320 -14.26 27.22 7.10
C GLN A 320 -14.26 25.87 7.79
N ARG A 321 -14.41 25.85 9.11
CA ARG A 321 -14.53 24.62 9.92
C ARG A 321 -15.71 24.73 10.86
N GLN A 322 -16.47 23.64 10.99
CA GLN A 322 -17.45 23.47 12.06
C GLN A 322 -17.30 22.07 12.67
N CYS A 323 -17.36 22.00 14.00
CA CYS A 323 -17.17 20.77 14.74
C CYS A 323 -18.47 20.22 15.31
N PHE A 324 -18.61 18.91 15.23
CA PHE A 324 -19.67 18.09 15.80
C PHE A 324 -19.07 17.22 16.90
N VAL A 325 -19.89 16.50 17.66
CA VAL A 325 -19.41 15.68 18.78
C VAL A 325 -18.27 14.73 18.39
N LYS A 326 -18.36 14.09 17.21
CA LYS A 326 -17.42 13.04 16.79
C LYS A 326 -16.29 13.55 15.89
N PHE A 327 -16.55 14.53 15.02
CA PHE A 327 -15.58 15.04 14.04
C PHE A 327 -15.87 16.48 13.63
N CYS A 328 -14.92 17.11 12.95
CA CYS A 328 -15.13 18.42 12.32
C CYS A 328 -15.20 18.29 10.80
N ILE A 329 -16.01 19.16 10.19
CA ILE A 329 -16.12 19.32 8.75
C ILE A 329 -15.42 20.60 8.35
N GLU A 330 -14.69 20.55 7.24
CA GLU A 330 -14.05 21.69 6.63
C GLU A 330 -14.50 21.88 5.19
N ASP A 331 -14.56 23.15 4.76
CA ASP A 331 -14.36 23.45 3.36
C ASP A 331 -12.88 23.67 3.07
N GLN A 332 -12.42 23.04 2.00
CA GLN A 332 -11.03 23.04 1.62
C GLN A 332 -10.92 23.22 0.13
N ILE A 333 -9.79 23.75 -0.33
CA ILE A 333 -9.42 23.70 -1.72
C ILE A 333 -8.69 22.37 -1.96
N ASP A 334 -9.22 21.54 -2.84
CA ASP A 334 -8.56 20.31 -3.25
C ASP A 334 -7.31 20.62 -4.10
N LEU A 335 -6.54 19.59 -4.44
CA LEU A 335 -5.32 19.76 -5.24
C LEU A 335 -5.60 20.19 -6.69
N TYR A 336 -6.87 20.26 -7.10
CA TYR A 336 -7.33 20.74 -8.40
C TYR A 336 -7.80 22.19 -8.36
N GLY A 337 -7.79 22.84 -7.19
CA GLY A 337 -8.29 24.20 -7.02
C GLY A 337 -9.80 24.29 -6.79
N ASN A 338 -10.51 23.16 -6.67
CA ASN A 338 -11.95 23.16 -6.40
C ASN A 338 -12.23 23.25 -4.90
N ARG A 339 -13.30 23.97 -4.53
CA ARG A 339 -13.78 24.01 -3.15
C ARG A 339 -14.60 22.76 -2.82
N VAL A 340 -14.03 21.86 -2.04
CA VAL A 340 -14.62 20.59 -1.59
C VAL A 340 -14.95 20.63 -0.10
N VAL A 341 -15.96 19.86 0.31
CA VAL A 341 -16.29 19.64 1.73
C VAL A 341 -15.75 18.27 2.13
N ARG A 342 -15.02 18.21 3.24
CA ARG A 342 -14.45 16.96 3.78
C ARG A 342 -14.27 17.03 5.28
N LEU A 343 -14.04 15.89 5.91
CA LEU A 343 -13.64 15.86 7.32
C LEU A 343 -12.26 16.48 7.53
N SER A 344 -12.10 17.13 8.68
CA SER A 344 -10.79 17.47 9.24
C SER A 344 -9.99 16.19 9.52
N ARG A 345 -8.66 16.25 9.33
CA ARG A 345 -7.74 15.12 9.59
C ARG A 345 -7.43 14.95 11.09
N LEU A 346 -8.47 14.95 11.93
CA LEU A 346 -8.29 14.91 13.39
C LEU A 346 -7.72 13.59 13.89
N GLY A 347 -7.85 12.50 13.12
CA GLY A 347 -7.22 11.23 13.49
C GLY A 347 -5.68 11.28 13.39
N GLU A 348 -5.12 12.04 12.44
CA GLU A 348 -3.68 12.33 12.40
C GLU A 348 -3.22 13.10 13.65
N GLU A 349 -3.97 14.13 14.04
CA GLU A 349 -3.70 14.94 15.24
C GLU A 349 -3.78 14.07 16.51
N TYR A 350 -4.82 13.22 16.61
CA TYR A 350 -5.01 12.30 17.73
C TYR A 350 -3.84 11.32 17.86
N ARG A 351 -3.39 10.74 16.73
CA ARG A 351 -2.23 9.85 16.73
C ARG A 351 -0.98 10.57 17.26
N LYS A 352 -0.72 11.80 16.79
CA LYS A 352 0.46 12.58 17.22
C LYS A 352 0.46 12.84 18.73
N GLN A 353 -0.72 13.05 19.35
CA GLN A 353 -0.84 13.26 20.79
C GLN A 353 -0.73 11.96 21.61
N LYS A 354 -1.25 10.84 21.08
CA LYS A 354 -1.37 9.56 21.83
C LYS A 354 -0.24 8.57 21.59
N MET A 355 0.42 8.62 20.43
CA MET A 355 1.44 7.67 20.02
C MET A 355 2.73 8.43 19.69
N PRO A 356 3.66 8.56 20.66
CA PRO A 356 4.95 9.19 20.38
C PRO A 356 5.70 8.42 19.30
N THR A 357 6.31 9.16 18.38
CA THR A 357 7.17 8.61 17.32
C THR A 357 8.35 7.87 17.95
N ALA A 358 8.74 6.73 17.36
CA ALA A 358 9.92 5.98 17.80
C ALA A 358 11.16 6.90 17.85
N GLY A 359 11.62 7.25 19.06
CA GLY A 359 12.78 8.12 19.27
C GLY A 359 12.76 8.99 20.53
N GLU A 360 11.61 9.24 21.15
CA GLU A 360 11.53 9.99 22.41
C GLU A 360 11.47 9.05 23.62
N ALA A 361 12.26 9.35 24.65
CA ALA A 361 12.37 8.54 25.87
C ALA A 361 11.00 8.41 26.56
N MET A 362 10.45 7.20 26.53
CA MET A 362 9.18 6.85 27.16
C MET A 362 9.30 6.93 28.69
N GLN A 363 8.40 7.70 29.32
CA GLN A 363 7.95 7.38 30.68
C GLN A 363 7.18 6.05 30.65
N PRO A 364 7.17 5.26 31.75
CA PRO A 364 6.51 3.96 31.76
C PRO A 364 5.00 4.15 31.50
N LEU A 365 4.56 3.75 30.31
CA LEU A 365 3.14 3.74 29.95
C LEU A 365 2.47 2.53 30.58
N GLU A 366 1.37 2.78 31.28
CA GLU A 366 0.59 1.76 31.97
C GLU A 366 0.15 0.61 31.04
N MET A 367 0.25 -0.61 31.55
CA MET A 367 -0.11 -1.85 30.86
C MET A 367 -1.60 -1.92 30.53
N SER A 368 -2.03 -1.31 29.41
CA SER A 368 -3.47 -1.28 29.07
C SER A 368 -3.79 -1.24 27.57
N GLN A 369 -2.79 -1.26 26.68
CA GLN A 369 -3.01 -1.21 25.22
C GLN A 369 -2.49 -2.45 24.50
N ILE A 370 -3.35 -3.42 24.16
CA ILE A 370 -2.88 -4.65 23.48
C ILE A 370 -2.91 -4.46 21.97
N THR A 371 -1.75 -4.58 21.31
CA THR A 371 -1.64 -4.63 19.84
C THR A 371 -1.21 -6.03 19.39
N LEU A 372 -1.85 -6.55 18.35
CA LEU A 372 -1.47 -7.81 17.71
C LEU A 372 -0.91 -7.54 16.33
N HIS A 373 0.21 -8.19 15.99
CA HIS A 373 0.78 -8.18 14.65
C HIS A 373 0.91 -9.63 14.18
N ALA A 374 -0.07 -10.11 13.42
CA ALA A 374 0.03 -11.41 12.75
C ALA A 374 0.93 -11.31 11.52
N TRP A 375 1.55 -12.42 11.16
CA TRP A 375 2.36 -12.54 9.96
C TRP A 375 2.35 -13.99 9.48
N GLU A 376 2.51 -14.18 8.18
CA GLU A 376 2.77 -15.48 7.58
C GLU A 376 4.20 -15.57 7.03
N SER A 377 4.79 -16.76 7.11
CA SER A 377 6.13 -16.99 6.55
C SER A 377 6.14 -16.89 5.02
N GLN A 378 5.02 -17.21 4.37
CA GLN A 378 4.87 -17.20 2.92
C GLN A 378 3.47 -16.70 2.54
N PRO A 379 3.33 -15.61 1.74
CA PRO A 379 2.02 -15.14 1.31
C PRO A 379 1.36 -16.08 0.27
N ILE A 380 2.15 -16.97 -0.34
CA ILE A 380 1.71 -17.97 -1.32
C ILE A 380 2.33 -19.33 -0.95
N VAL A 381 1.49 -20.35 -0.78
CA VAL A 381 1.90 -21.68 -0.30
C VAL A 381 1.42 -22.77 -1.28
N ALA A 382 2.30 -23.73 -1.58
CA ALA A 382 1.91 -24.90 -2.37
C ALA A 382 0.92 -25.78 -1.58
N PRO A 383 -0.04 -26.47 -2.24
CA PRO A 383 -0.95 -27.37 -1.55
C PRO A 383 -0.26 -28.48 -0.75
N ASP A 384 0.95 -28.87 -1.15
CA ASP A 384 1.78 -29.90 -0.52
C ASP A 384 2.84 -29.34 0.44
N ARG A 385 2.90 -28.02 0.62
CA ARG A 385 3.83 -27.36 1.54
C ARG A 385 3.16 -26.91 2.82
N GLU A 386 3.94 -26.95 3.89
CA GLU A 386 3.56 -26.39 5.18
C GLU A 386 3.61 -24.86 5.13
N GLN A 387 2.76 -24.23 5.93
CA GLN A 387 2.76 -22.80 6.19
C GLN A 387 3.17 -22.56 7.64
N GLU A 388 3.74 -21.41 7.94
CA GLU A 388 3.90 -20.94 9.31
C GLU A 388 3.18 -19.60 9.48
N ILE A 389 2.37 -19.51 10.53
CA ILE A 389 1.68 -18.30 10.94
C ILE A 389 2.19 -17.93 12.32
N GLY A 390 2.64 -16.69 12.47
CA GLY A 390 3.08 -16.14 13.73
C GLY A 390 2.31 -14.90 14.12
N VAL A 391 2.50 -14.51 15.37
CA VAL A 391 1.95 -13.29 15.93
C VAL A 391 2.92 -12.72 16.95
N THR A 392 3.06 -11.40 16.92
CA THR A 392 3.74 -10.63 17.96
C THR A 392 2.72 -9.79 18.71
N ILE A 393 2.79 -9.82 20.04
CA ILE A 393 1.86 -9.17 20.95
C ILE A 393 2.60 -8.08 21.72
N TYR A 394 2.05 -6.88 21.71
CA TYR A 394 2.55 -5.74 22.47
C TYR A 394 1.51 -5.23 23.46
N SER A 395 1.98 -4.75 24.61
CA SER A 395 1.25 -3.90 25.54
C SER A 395 1.87 -2.51 25.48
N GLY A 396 1.19 -1.56 24.85
CA GLY A 396 1.78 -0.30 24.41
C GLY A 396 2.92 -0.58 23.43
N ASN A 397 4.15 -0.26 23.82
CA ASN A 397 5.36 -0.52 23.01
C ASN A 397 6.25 -1.64 23.59
N GLN A 398 5.76 -2.39 24.60
CA GLN A 398 6.50 -3.49 25.22
C GLN A 398 5.97 -4.85 24.77
N PRO A 399 6.84 -5.80 24.39
CA PRO A 399 6.42 -7.16 24.05
C PRO A 399 5.79 -7.87 25.25
N VAL A 400 4.73 -8.65 25.00
CA VAL A 400 4.01 -9.39 26.04
C VAL A 400 4.37 -10.87 26.02
N ASN A 401 5.02 -11.35 27.07
CA ASN A 401 5.43 -12.75 27.25
C ASN A 401 4.31 -13.58 27.91
N GLY A 402 4.19 -14.85 27.51
CA GLY A 402 3.37 -15.86 28.20
C GLY A 402 1.92 -15.95 27.77
N ILE A 403 1.48 -15.22 26.74
CA ILE A 403 0.12 -15.31 26.20
C ILE A 403 0.09 -16.42 25.15
N SER A 404 -0.94 -17.28 25.18
CA SER A 404 -1.19 -18.32 24.16
C SER A 404 -2.37 -17.92 23.27
N PRO A 405 -2.13 -17.36 22.07
CA PRO A 405 -3.18 -16.99 21.13
C PRO A 405 -3.91 -18.20 20.55
N GLU A 406 -5.10 -17.98 20.04
CA GLU A 406 -5.86 -18.94 19.26
C GLU A 406 -5.86 -18.52 17.79
N LEU A 407 -5.40 -19.40 16.91
CA LEU A 407 -5.49 -19.25 15.45
C LEU A 407 -6.71 -19.99 14.93
N ILE A 408 -7.53 -19.34 14.12
CA ILE A 408 -8.70 -19.91 13.47
C ILE A 408 -8.49 -19.84 11.97
N LEU A 409 -8.49 -20.98 11.28
CA LEU A 409 -8.41 -21.06 9.81
C LEU A 409 -9.79 -21.32 9.22
N THR A 410 -10.11 -20.66 8.12
CA THR A 410 -11.32 -20.94 7.32
C THR A 410 -10.92 -21.67 6.04
N TYR A 411 -11.25 -22.95 5.94
CA TYR A 411 -10.97 -23.81 4.78
C TYR A 411 -11.95 -23.56 3.62
N PRO A 412 -11.61 -24.01 2.40
CA PRO A 412 -12.54 -24.00 1.26
C PRO A 412 -13.84 -24.71 1.61
N GLY A 413 -14.97 -24.08 1.27
CA GLY A 413 -16.30 -24.55 1.68
C GLY A 413 -16.78 -24.04 3.05
N GLY A 414 -16.00 -23.19 3.72
CA GLY A 414 -16.43 -22.47 4.93
C GLY A 414 -16.21 -23.23 6.24
N ARG A 415 -15.57 -24.40 6.22
CA ARG A 415 -15.22 -25.14 7.43
C ARG A 415 -14.16 -24.39 8.21
N GLU A 416 -14.39 -24.12 9.49
CA GLU A 416 -13.39 -23.50 10.37
C GLU A 416 -12.65 -24.53 11.22
N GLU A 417 -11.37 -24.28 11.52
CA GLU A 417 -10.54 -25.09 12.40
C GLU A 417 -9.71 -24.20 13.32
N SER A 418 -9.66 -24.54 14.61
CA SER A 418 -9.00 -23.72 15.64
C SER A 418 -7.76 -24.43 16.21
N PHE A 419 -6.69 -23.66 16.38
CA PHE A 419 -5.40 -24.09 16.91
C PHE A 419 -4.98 -23.17 18.05
N ILE A 420 -4.37 -23.71 19.09
CA ILE A 420 -3.75 -22.91 20.16
C ILE A 420 -2.27 -22.77 19.85
N LEU A 421 -1.79 -21.53 19.73
CA LEU A 421 -0.38 -21.21 19.56
C LEU A 421 0.35 -21.42 20.90
N PRO A 422 1.65 -21.77 20.87
CA PRO A 422 2.49 -21.77 22.05
C PRO A 422 2.47 -20.41 22.78
N PRO A 423 2.82 -20.35 24.08
CA PRO A 423 2.98 -19.08 24.78
C PRO A 423 4.02 -18.17 24.10
N THR A 424 3.76 -16.86 24.04
CA THR A 424 4.70 -15.87 23.52
C THR A 424 6.00 -15.83 24.32
N ASN A 425 7.12 -15.61 23.63
CA ASN A 425 8.45 -15.49 24.23
C ASN A 425 8.71 -14.08 24.82
N ALA A 426 9.96 -13.79 25.21
CA ALA A 426 10.36 -12.51 25.78
C ALA A 426 10.20 -11.33 24.80
N GLU A 427 10.28 -11.60 23.50
CA GLU A 427 10.03 -10.67 22.40
C GLU A 427 8.54 -10.59 22.04
N GLY A 428 7.66 -11.21 22.82
CA GLY A 428 6.21 -11.18 22.65
C GLY A 428 5.72 -11.96 21.43
N THR A 429 6.56 -12.83 20.88
CA THR A 429 6.31 -13.53 19.61
C THR A 429 6.00 -15.01 19.86
N THR A 430 5.08 -15.55 19.07
CA THR A 430 4.78 -16.98 19.00
C THR A 430 4.37 -17.37 17.58
N GLN A 431 4.50 -18.65 17.23
CA GLN A 431 4.21 -19.16 15.90
C GLN A 431 3.71 -20.60 15.93
N LEU A 432 2.94 -20.96 14.90
CA LEU A 432 2.48 -22.31 14.65
C LEU A 432 2.73 -22.68 13.19
N LYS A 433 3.26 -23.89 13.02
CA LYS A 433 3.42 -24.52 11.71
C LYS A 433 2.17 -25.32 11.36
N LEU A 434 1.55 -24.97 10.24
CA LEU A 434 0.37 -25.61 9.69
C LEU A 434 0.75 -26.77 8.77
N SER A 435 -0.07 -27.83 8.82
CA SER A 435 0.01 -28.91 7.84
C SER A 435 -0.38 -28.42 6.45
N PRO A 436 0.10 -29.07 5.37
CA PRO A 436 -0.25 -28.70 4.00
C PRO A 436 -1.77 -28.69 3.76
N ILE A 437 -2.25 -27.63 3.12
CA ILE A 437 -3.68 -27.46 2.82
C ILE A 437 -3.93 -27.81 1.37
N GLN A 438 -4.62 -28.94 1.14
CA GLN A 438 -5.04 -29.34 -0.19
C GLN A 438 -6.20 -28.47 -0.67
N ALA A 439 -5.90 -27.51 -1.56
CA ALA A 439 -6.89 -26.67 -2.22
C ALA A 439 -6.49 -26.39 -3.68
N GLU A 440 -7.44 -25.88 -4.47
CA GLU A 440 -7.19 -25.49 -5.86
C GLU A 440 -6.30 -24.24 -5.92
N ASN A 441 -5.58 -24.08 -7.03
CA ASN A 441 -4.79 -22.87 -7.25
C ASN A 441 -5.72 -21.64 -7.28
N GLY A 442 -5.31 -20.57 -6.60
CA GLY A 442 -6.10 -19.34 -6.50
C GLY A 442 -7.06 -19.34 -5.31
N THR A 443 -7.06 -20.40 -4.50
CA THR A 443 -7.83 -20.46 -3.27
C THR A 443 -7.18 -19.57 -2.21
N LEU A 444 -7.90 -18.56 -1.75
CA LEU A 444 -7.52 -17.76 -0.59
C LEU A 444 -7.91 -18.51 0.69
N ILE A 445 -7.01 -18.58 1.66
CA ILE A 445 -7.23 -19.16 3.00
C ILE A 445 -7.25 -18.02 4.01
N PRO A 446 -8.45 -17.57 4.44
CA PRO A 446 -8.58 -16.60 5.52
C PRO A 446 -8.18 -17.23 6.85
N TYR A 447 -7.56 -16.43 7.70
CA TYR A 447 -7.24 -16.81 9.06
C TYR A 447 -7.48 -15.67 10.05
N ARG A 448 -7.64 -16.02 11.32
CA ARG A 448 -7.85 -15.07 12.42
C ARG A 448 -6.97 -15.46 13.60
N VAL A 449 -6.27 -14.51 14.18
CA VAL A 449 -5.50 -14.71 15.41
C VAL A 449 -6.17 -13.94 16.52
N CYS A 450 -6.58 -14.67 17.56
CA CYS A 450 -7.31 -14.16 18.70
C CYS A 450 -6.50 -14.28 19.99
N VAL A 451 -6.56 -13.27 20.84
CA VAL A 451 -6.04 -13.32 22.21
C VAL A 451 -7.16 -13.05 23.19
N ARG A 452 -7.04 -13.59 24.40
CA ARG A 452 -7.91 -13.23 25.51
C ARG A 452 -7.17 -12.26 26.43
N ASN A 453 -7.83 -11.19 26.85
CA ASN A 453 -7.29 -10.30 27.87
C ASN A 453 -7.55 -10.85 29.28
N GLN A 454 -7.08 -10.16 30.33
CA GLN A 454 -7.29 -10.53 31.73
C GLN A 454 -8.75 -10.53 32.18
N GLN A 455 -9.63 -9.92 31.38
CA GLN A 455 -11.08 -9.86 31.60
C GLN A 455 -11.83 -10.93 30.76
N GLU A 456 -11.11 -11.92 30.21
CA GLU A 456 -11.64 -12.97 29.32
C GLU A 456 -12.25 -12.48 28.00
N GLN A 457 -12.02 -11.21 27.62
CA GLN A 457 -12.49 -10.65 26.36
C GLN A 457 -11.59 -11.08 25.21
N ARG A 458 -12.21 -11.51 24.10
CA ARG A 458 -11.52 -12.05 22.93
C ARG A 458 -11.25 -10.94 21.90
N PHE A 459 -9.98 -10.64 21.64
CA PHE A 459 -9.54 -9.70 20.61
C PHE A 459 -8.94 -10.45 19.43
N CYS A 460 -9.47 -10.27 18.22
CA CYS A 460 -9.01 -10.98 17.03
C CYS A 460 -8.58 -10.03 15.91
N ILE A 461 -7.45 -10.34 15.27
CA ILE A 461 -7.04 -9.79 13.98
C ILE A 461 -7.22 -10.84 12.88
N ARG A 462 -7.40 -10.40 11.63
CA ARG A 462 -7.61 -11.29 10.48
C ARG A 462 -6.60 -11.01 9.40
N ASP A 463 -6.19 -12.04 8.68
CA ASP A 463 -5.39 -11.93 7.47
C ASP A 463 -5.66 -13.15 6.56
N SER A 464 -4.90 -13.34 5.49
CA SER A 464 -5.07 -14.46 4.56
C SER A 464 -3.80 -14.78 3.79
N PHE A 465 -3.68 -16.02 3.32
CA PHE A 465 -2.63 -16.43 2.39
C PHE A 465 -3.23 -17.22 1.20
N LEU A 466 -2.50 -17.28 0.09
CA LEU A 466 -2.97 -17.91 -1.14
C LEU A 466 -2.42 -19.32 -1.30
N ILE A 467 -3.27 -20.29 -1.66
CA ILE A 467 -2.83 -21.62 -2.10
C ILE A 467 -2.54 -21.59 -3.60
N TRP A 468 -1.32 -21.98 -3.95
CA TRP A 468 -0.86 -22.07 -5.33
C TRP A 468 0.27 -23.07 -5.51
N LYS A 469 0.08 -24.10 -6.33
CA LYS A 469 1.10 -25.11 -6.66
C LYS A 469 2.37 -24.45 -7.21
N THR A 470 3.47 -24.60 -6.47
CA THR A 470 4.80 -24.08 -6.82
C THR A 470 5.64 -25.09 -7.64
N ASP A 471 5.08 -26.25 -7.99
CA ASP A 471 5.77 -27.31 -8.75
C ASP A 471 6.09 -26.93 -10.21
N GLU A 472 5.60 -25.80 -10.70
CA GLU A 472 6.10 -25.19 -11.94
C GLU A 472 7.35 -24.32 -11.74
N LEU A 473 7.67 -23.91 -10.50
CA LEU A 473 8.80 -23.02 -10.19
C LEU A 473 10.08 -23.76 -9.76
N THR A 474 10.00 -25.05 -9.44
CA THR A 474 11.17 -25.81 -8.92
C THR A 474 11.67 -26.94 -9.82
N ARG A 475 10.94 -27.35 -10.86
CA ARG A 475 11.36 -28.47 -11.74
C ARG A 475 12.37 -28.14 -12.85
N GLN A 476 12.84 -26.90 -13.00
CA GLN A 476 13.86 -26.59 -14.01
C GLN A 476 15.31 -26.53 -13.50
N ASN A 477 15.57 -26.71 -12.19
CA ASN A 477 16.91 -26.51 -11.63
C ASN A 477 17.82 -27.74 -11.55
N VAL A 478 17.48 -28.89 -12.16
CA VAL A 478 18.43 -30.00 -12.28
C VAL A 478 18.32 -30.70 -13.63
N GLN A 479 18.85 -30.08 -14.69
CA GLN A 479 19.20 -30.84 -15.90
C GLN A 479 20.37 -30.28 -16.72
N TYR A 480 21.27 -29.49 -16.13
CA TYR A 480 22.45 -28.95 -16.85
C TYR A 480 23.80 -29.50 -16.39
N LEU A 481 23.86 -30.37 -15.38
CA LEU A 481 25.13 -30.95 -14.93
C LEU A 481 25.77 -31.94 -15.94
N PRO A 482 25.04 -32.77 -16.70
CA PRO A 482 25.69 -33.68 -17.65
C PRO A 482 26.19 -32.97 -18.93
N ALA A 483 25.55 -31.87 -19.35
CA ALA A 483 25.89 -31.19 -20.60
C ALA A 483 27.15 -30.32 -20.48
N ILE A 484 27.36 -29.68 -19.32
CA ILE A 484 28.53 -28.85 -19.04
C ILE A 484 29.80 -29.72 -18.89
N PHE A 485 29.70 -30.89 -18.24
CA PHE A 485 30.83 -31.81 -18.13
C PHE A 485 31.23 -32.43 -19.48
N ASN A 486 30.26 -32.78 -20.33
CA ASN A 486 30.55 -33.37 -21.64
C ASN A 486 31.13 -32.34 -22.64
N TRP A 487 30.79 -31.05 -22.49
CA TRP A 487 31.38 -29.96 -23.26
C TRP A 487 32.80 -29.60 -22.78
N LEU A 488 33.05 -29.61 -21.47
CA LEU A 488 34.38 -29.40 -20.90
C LEU A 488 35.35 -30.54 -21.25
N GLU A 489 34.92 -31.80 -21.27
CA GLU A 489 35.79 -32.92 -21.68
C GLU A 489 36.16 -32.85 -23.17
N LYS A 490 35.21 -32.46 -24.03
CA LYS A 490 35.45 -32.29 -25.47
C LYS A 490 36.38 -31.12 -25.78
N THR A 491 36.23 -29.99 -25.09
CA THR A 491 37.10 -28.83 -25.29
C THR A 491 38.51 -29.11 -24.76
N TYR A 492 38.67 -29.78 -23.62
CA TYR A 492 39.98 -30.11 -23.07
C TYR A 492 40.80 -31.06 -23.97
N ARG A 493 40.16 -32.03 -24.64
CA ARG A 493 40.84 -32.93 -25.61
C ARG A 493 41.25 -32.23 -26.91
N ILE A 494 40.57 -31.16 -27.32
CA ILE A 494 40.88 -30.41 -28.54
C ILE A 494 42.05 -29.45 -28.33
N PHE A 495 42.22 -28.91 -27.12
CA PHE A 495 43.27 -27.93 -26.83
C PHE A 495 44.58 -28.51 -26.28
N LEU A 496 44.60 -29.76 -25.81
CA LEU A 496 45.82 -30.41 -25.31
C LEU A 496 46.99 -30.51 -26.32
N PRO A 497 46.79 -30.70 -27.63
CA PRO A 497 47.90 -30.74 -28.60
C PRO A 497 48.55 -29.38 -28.89
N PHE A 498 47.93 -28.27 -28.46
CA PHE A 498 48.42 -26.91 -28.72
C PHE A 498 49.20 -26.30 -27.54
N LEU A 499 49.30 -27.00 -26.42
CA LEU A 499 50.06 -26.57 -25.23
C LEU A 499 51.37 -27.35 -25.02
N SER A 500 51.79 -28.19 -25.98
CA SER A 500 53.06 -28.94 -25.91
C SER A 500 53.97 -28.78 -27.14
N ARG A 501 54.02 -27.58 -27.74
CA ARG A 501 55.08 -27.20 -28.68
C ARG A 501 55.64 -25.83 -28.37
#